data_AF-A0A521WN72-F1
#
_entry.id   AF-A0A521WN72-F1
#
_cell.length_a   1.000
_cell.length_b   1.000
_cell.length_c   1.000
_cell.angle_alpha   90.00
_cell.angle_beta   90.00
_cell.angle_gamma   90.00
#
_symmetry.space_group_name_H-M   'P 1'
#
loop_
_entity.id
_entity.type
_entity.pdbx_description
1 polymer ?
#
loop_
_entity_poly.entity_id
_entity_poly.type
_entity_poly.pdbx_seq_one_letter_code
_entity_poly.pdbx_strand_id
1 'polypeptide(L)'
;MSQNVSPAEEQQLLQTIEMFEIITKTQPLDYESLEILRQAYMKLGRNEDELRTLRRLVQARQALVDVQMKKAVQAVIAQCQAALDRFPDDPELKAISEKLLVLSAQ
;
A
#
# COMPACT_ATOMS: atom_id res chain seq x y z
N MET A 1 15.81 -11.59 -19.45
CA MET A 1 15.50 -12.79 -20.25
C MET A 1 14.26 -12.47 -21.07
N SER A 2 14.34 -12.43 -22.40
CA SER A 2 13.15 -12.26 -23.24
C SER A 2 12.44 -13.61 -23.33
N GLN A 3 11.26 -13.73 -22.73
CA GLN A 3 10.40 -14.89 -22.98
C GLN A 3 9.86 -14.76 -24.40
N ASN A 4 9.95 -15.82 -25.21
CA ASN A 4 9.28 -15.88 -26.50
C ASN A 4 7.77 -16.02 -26.24
N VAL A 5 7.08 -14.88 -26.10
CA VAL A 5 5.63 -14.80 -25.97
C VAL A 5 4.99 -15.17 -27.31
N SER A 6 4.01 -16.07 -27.29
CA SER A 6 3.26 -16.41 -28.51
C SER A 6 2.31 -15.26 -28.92
N PRO A 7 1.94 -15.10 -30.20
CA PRO A 7 1.04 -14.01 -30.61
C PRO A 7 -0.31 -13.99 -29.86
N ALA A 8 -0.85 -15.16 -29.51
CA ALA A 8 -2.08 -15.26 -28.73
C ALA A 8 -1.89 -14.80 -27.28
N GLU A 9 -0.77 -15.16 -26.65
CA GLU A 9 -0.43 -14.68 -25.31
C GLU A 9 -0.16 -13.17 -25.32
N GLU A 10 0.51 -12.65 -26.34
CA GLU A 10 0.75 -11.21 -26.51
C GLU A 10 -0.56 -10.42 -26.57
N GLN A 11 -1.53 -10.88 -27.37
CA GLN A 11 -2.85 -10.25 -27.44
C GLN A 11 -3.58 -10.25 -26.08
N GLN A 12 -3.51 -11.37 -25.35
CA GLN A 12 -4.11 -11.46 -24.02
C GLN A 12 -3.42 -10.51 -23.02
N LEU A 13 -2.10 -10.39 -23.08
CA LEU A 13 -1.34 -9.46 -22.25
C LEU A 13 -1.69 -8.00 -22.58
N LEU A 14 -1.88 -7.65 -23.84
CA LEU A 14 -2.29 -6.30 -24.26
C LEU A 14 -3.70 -5.95 -23.75
N GLN A 15 -4.65 -6.87 -23.83
CA GLN A 15 -6.00 -6.68 -23.25
C GLN A 15 -5.95 -6.53 -21.73
N THR A 16 -5.12 -7.34 -21.07
CA THR A 16 -4.87 -7.25 -19.63
C THR A 16 -4.33 -5.85 -19.29
N ILE A 17 -3.34 -5.37 -20.04
CA ILE A 17 -2.77 -4.03 -19.86
C ILE A 17 -3.86 -2.95 -20.00
N GLU A 18 -4.65 -2.98 -21.08
CA GLU A 18 -5.70 -1.98 -21.32
C GLU A 18 -6.69 -1.90 -20.14
N MET A 19 -7.20 -3.05 -19.70
CA MET A 19 -8.17 -3.11 -18.60
C MET A 19 -7.58 -2.58 -17.29
N PHE A 20 -6.38 -3.04 -16.92
CA PHE A 20 -5.76 -2.65 -15.64
C PHE A 20 -5.15 -1.24 -15.67
N GLU A 21 -4.81 -0.69 -16.83
CA GLU A 21 -4.47 0.73 -16.94
C GLU A 21 -5.66 1.62 -16.62
N ILE A 22 -6.87 1.24 -17.06
CA ILE A 22 -8.09 1.98 -16.72
C ILE A 22 -8.35 1.88 -15.21
N ILE A 23 -8.24 0.68 -14.62
CA ILE A 23 -8.43 0.49 -13.18
C ILE A 23 -7.42 1.35 -12.39
N THR A 24 -6.14 1.31 -12.76
CA THR A 24 -5.10 2.06 -12.05
C THR A 24 -5.07 3.55 -12.36
N LYS A 25 -5.86 4.05 -13.32
CA LYS A 25 -6.16 5.48 -13.45
C LYS A 25 -7.19 5.92 -12.42
N THR A 26 -8.21 5.10 -12.17
CA THR A 26 -9.28 5.38 -11.19
C THR A 26 -8.84 5.10 -9.76
N GLN A 27 -8.02 4.06 -9.57
CA GLN A 27 -7.52 3.61 -8.27
C GLN A 27 -5.98 3.51 -8.32
N PRO A 28 -5.26 4.64 -8.19
CA PRO A 28 -3.82 4.70 -8.48
C PRO A 28 -2.92 3.85 -7.58
N LEU A 29 -3.44 3.48 -6.40
CA LEU A 29 -2.77 2.69 -5.37
C LEU A 29 -3.34 1.27 -5.24
N ASP A 30 -4.15 0.82 -6.21
CA ASP A 30 -4.64 -0.56 -6.22
C ASP A 30 -3.46 -1.52 -6.47
N TYR A 31 -2.99 -2.14 -5.38
CA TYR A 31 -1.76 -2.93 -5.38
C TYR A 31 -1.85 -4.15 -6.30
N GLU A 32 -2.99 -4.83 -6.31
CA GLU A 32 -3.21 -6.04 -7.10
C GLU A 32 -3.19 -5.73 -8.60
N SER A 33 -3.91 -4.69 -9.02
CA SER A 33 -3.90 -4.24 -10.41
C SER A 33 -2.51 -3.81 -10.88
N LEU A 34 -1.74 -3.15 -10.01
CA LEU A 34 -0.36 -2.76 -10.31
C LEU A 34 0.58 -3.97 -10.45
N GLU A 35 0.44 -5.01 -9.63
CA GLU A 35 1.22 -6.25 -9.81
C GLU A 35 0.89 -6.94 -11.13
N ILE A 36 -0.40 -6.97 -11.51
CA ILE A 36 -0.83 -7.55 -12.79
C ILE A 36 -0.22 -6.78 -13.97
N LEU A 37 -0.25 -5.44 -13.93
CA LEU A 37 0.42 -4.61 -14.95
C LEU A 37 1.92 -4.87 -15.00
N ARG A 38 2.60 -4.94 -13.85
CA ARG A 38 4.06 -5.18 -13.81
C ARG A 38 4.41 -6.52 -14.45
N GLN A 39 3.67 -7.59 -14.12
CA GLN A 39 3.90 -8.91 -14.70
C GLN A 39 3.66 -8.92 -16.20
N ALA A 40 2.61 -8.25 -16.69
CA ALA A 40 2.33 -8.14 -18.11
C ALA A 40 3.44 -7.38 -18.87
N TYR A 41 3.90 -6.25 -18.32
CA TYR A 41 5.01 -5.47 -18.89
C TYR A 41 6.32 -6.25 -18.90
N MET A 42 6.62 -6.98 -17.83
CA MET A 42 7.81 -7.84 -17.72
C MET A 42 7.79 -8.93 -18.80
N LYS A 43 6.65 -9.60 -19.01
CA LYS A 43 6.50 -10.64 -20.04
C LYS A 43 6.68 -10.10 -21.46
N LEU A 44 6.19 -8.89 -21.74
CA LEU A 44 6.34 -8.22 -23.04
C LEU A 44 7.71 -7.54 -23.23
N GLY A 45 8.60 -7.56 -22.23
CA GLY A 45 9.89 -6.87 -22.29
C GLY A 45 9.78 -5.33 -22.28
N ARG A 46 8.64 -4.78 -21.84
CA ARG A 46 8.39 -3.33 -21.72
C ARG A 46 9.01 -2.79 -20.42
N ASN A 47 10.35 -2.76 -20.38
CA ASN A 47 11.13 -2.48 -19.17
C ASN A 47 10.82 -1.11 -18.53
N GLU A 48 10.58 -0.07 -19.33
CA GLU A 48 10.26 1.27 -18.81
C GLU A 48 8.92 1.30 -18.08
N ASP A 49 7.90 0.63 -18.64
CA ASP A 49 6.57 0.52 -18.05
C ASP A 49 6.58 -0.37 -16.81
N GLU A 50 7.36 -1.45 -16.84
CA GLU A 50 7.59 -2.29 -15.67
C GLU A 50 8.19 -1.46 -14.53
N LEU A 51 9.28 -0.72 -14.79
CA LEU A 51 9.95 0.10 -13.79
C LEU A 51 9.04 1.21 -13.25
N ARG A 52 8.25 1.86 -14.11
CA ARG A 52 7.25 2.84 -13.68
C ARG A 52 6.20 2.21 -12.77
N THR A 53 5.71 1.03 -13.13
CA THR A 53 4.71 0.30 -12.34
C THR A 53 5.29 -0.14 -11.00
N LEU A 54 6.54 -0.59 -10.96
CA LEU A 54 7.24 -0.93 -9.73
C LEU A 54 7.35 0.25 -8.75
N ARG A 55 7.66 1.46 -9.25
CA ARG A 55 7.66 2.66 -8.39
C ARG A 55 6.30 2.94 -7.77
N ARG A 56 5.22 2.76 -8.54
CA ARG A 56 3.84 2.91 -8.03
C ARG A 56 3.50 1.83 -6.99
N LEU A 57 3.95 0.59 -7.19
CA LEU A 57 3.79 -0.49 -6.20
C LEU A 57 4.45 -0.16 -4.86
N VAL A 58 5.68 0.38 -4.91
CA VAL A 58 6.37 0.82 -3.69
C VAL A 58 5.56 1.92 -2.98
N GLN A 59 5.04 2.89 -3.72
CA GLN A 59 4.18 3.94 -3.16
C GLN A 59 2.88 3.40 -2.56
N ALA A 60 2.21 2.47 -3.24
CA ALA A 60 1.00 1.81 -2.74
C ALA A 60 1.30 1.02 -1.45
N ARG A 61 2.41 0.28 -1.42
CA ARG A 61 2.85 -0.45 -0.22
C ARG A 61 3.15 0.49 0.94
N GLN A 62 3.85 1.60 0.68
CA GLN A 62 4.13 2.60 1.70
C GLN A 62 2.84 3.18 2.28
N ALA A 63 1.90 3.60 1.43
CA ALA A 63 0.61 4.12 1.87
C ALA A 63 -0.17 3.12 2.74
N LEU A 64 -0.14 1.82 2.38
CA LEU A 64 -0.74 0.77 3.20
C LEU A 64 -0.05 0.63 4.56
N VAL A 65 1.28 0.67 4.60
CA VAL A 65 2.04 0.63 5.86
C VAL A 65 1.71 1.82 6.75
N ASP A 66 1.65 3.03 6.18
CA ASP A 66 1.33 4.26 6.92
C ASP A 66 -0.06 4.18 7.55
N VAL A 67 -1.06 3.72 6.78
CA VAL A 67 -2.44 3.53 7.28
C VAL A 67 -2.48 2.47 8.39
N GLN A 68 -1.79 1.34 8.21
CA GLN A 68 -1.74 0.28 9.22
C GLN A 68 -1.05 0.74 10.50
N MET A 69 0.04 1.49 10.40
CA MET A 69 0.74 2.06 11.54
C MET A 69 -0.15 3.03 12.30
N LYS A 70 -0.80 3.97 11.59
CA LYS A 70 -1.73 4.93 12.21
C LYS A 70 -2.88 4.22 12.93
N LYS A 71 -3.45 3.17 12.31
CA LYS A 71 -4.48 2.35 12.93
C LYS A 71 -3.98 1.64 14.20
N ALA A 72 -2.77 1.08 14.17
CA ALA A 72 -2.17 0.43 15.33
C ALA A 72 -1.95 1.41 16.48
N VAL A 73 -1.39 2.60 16.19
CA VAL A 73 -1.18 3.66 17.19
C VAL A 73 -2.51 4.11 17.81
N GLN A 74 -3.56 4.33 17.00
CA GLN A 74 -4.88 4.67 17.51
C GLN A 74 -5.48 3.58 18.42
N ALA A 75 -5.29 2.31 18.07
CA ALA A 75 -5.77 1.21 18.90
C ALA A 75 -5.08 1.18 20.29
N VAL A 76 -3.80 1.55 20.36
CA VAL A 76 -3.08 1.65 21.65
C VAL A 76 -3.53 2.88 22.43
N ILE A 77 -3.74 4.03 21.78
CA ILE A 77 -4.29 5.24 22.43
C ILE A 77 -5.64 4.92 23.11
N ALA A 78 -6.53 4.22 22.40
CA ALA A 78 -7.83 3.83 22.96
C ALA A 78 -7.68 2.91 24.18
N GLN A 79 -6.71 2.01 24.19
CA GLN A 79 -6.40 1.17 25.35
C GLN A 79 -5.85 1.99 26.53
N CYS A 80 -4.96 2.96 26.27
CA CYS A 80 -4.48 3.87 27.30
C CYS A 80 -5.61 4.69 27.92
N GLN A 81 -6.54 5.19 27.11
CA GLN A 81 -7.72 5.93 27.58
C GLN A 81 -8.60 5.06 28.49
N ALA A 82 -8.95 3.86 28.04
CA ALA A 82 -9.73 2.91 28.85
C ALA A 82 -9.04 2.52 30.18
N ALA A 83 -7.71 2.49 30.19
CA ALA A 83 -6.95 2.25 31.41
C ALA A 83 -6.93 3.50 32.32
N LEU A 84 -6.81 4.71 31.78
CA LEU A 84 -6.87 5.96 32.54
C LEU A 84 -8.25 6.21 33.17
N ASP A 85 -9.33 5.73 32.55
CA ASP A 85 -10.67 5.77 33.18
C ASP A 85 -10.72 4.99 34.51
N ARG A 86 -9.86 3.96 34.65
CA ARG A 86 -9.76 3.12 35.85
C ARG A 86 -8.65 3.58 36.80
N PHE A 87 -7.57 4.12 36.24
CA PHE A 87 -6.37 4.55 36.96
C PHE A 87 -6.05 6.00 36.59
N PRO A 88 -6.89 6.97 37.01
CA PRO A 88 -6.83 8.34 36.51
C PRO A 88 -5.58 9.11 36.95
N ASP A 89 -4.86 8.63 37.96
CA ASP A 89 -3.68 9.30 38.51
C ASP A 89 -2.36 8.64 38.11
N ASP A 90 -2.38 7.65 37.22
CA ASP A 90 -1.15 7.02 36.72
C ASP A 90 -0.36 8.01 35.84
N PRO A 91 0.82 8.50 36.30
CA PRO A 91 1.58 9.50 35.58
C PRO A 91 2.29 8.92 34.35
N GLU A 92 2.66 7.63 34.39
CA GLU A 92 3.36 6.96 33.29
C GLU A 92 2.40 6.71 32.13
N LEU A 93 1.19 6.25 32.43
CA LEU A 93 0.14 6.01 31.44
C LEU A 93 -0.30 7.31 30.74
N LYS A 94 -0.39 8.43 31.48
CA LYS A 94 -0.62 9.76 30.89
C LYS A 94 0.50 10.15 29.93
N ALA A 95 1.76 9.99 30.36
CA ALA A 95 2.92 10.33 29.53
C ALA A 95 3.01 9.47 28.26
N ILE A 96 2.67 8.18 28.33
CA ILE A 96 2.62 7.29 27.16
C ILE A 96 1.50 7.72 26.21
N SER A 97 0.30 7.98 26.72
CA SER A 97 -0.85 8.41 25.91
C SER A 97 -0.55 9.72 25.14
N GLU A 98 0.06 10.70 25.81
CA GLU A 98 0.44 11.98 25.20
C GLU A 98 1.47 11.80 24.08
N LYS A 99 2.52 10.98 24.30
CA LYS A 99 3.52 10.66 23.26
C LYS A 99 2.88 9.99 22.05
N LEU A 100 1.95 9.05 22.25
CA LEU A 100 1.26 8.36 21.16
C LEU A 100 0.33 9.29 20.38
N LEU A 101 -0.34 10.23 21.06
CA LEU A 101 -1.15 11.26 20.40
C LEU A 101 -0.30 12.14 19.48
N VAL A 102 0.87 12.58 19.93
CA VAL A 102 1.82 13.34 19.11
C VAL A 102 2.30 12.52 17.92
N LEU A 103 2.64 11.24 18.12
CA LEU A 103 3.06 10.34 17.03
C LEU A 103 1.94 10.12 16.00
N SER A 104 0.68 10.09 16.42
CA SER A 104 -0.48 9.89 15.54
C SER A 104 -0.81 11.12 14.68
N ALA A 105 -0.35 12.31 15.08
CA ALA A 105 -0.60 13.57 14.39
C ALA A 105 0.42 13.89 13.28
N GLN A 106 1.50 13.10 13.18
CA GLN A 106 2.51 13.17 12.12
C GLN A 106 2.09 12.33 10.90
#